data_AF-A0AAU0YJ24-F1
#
_entry.id   AF-A0AAU0YJ24-F1
#
_cell.length_a   1.000
_cell.length_b   1.000
_cell.length_c   1.000
_cell.angle_alpha   90.00
_cell.angle_beta   90.00
_cell.angle_gamma   90.00
#
_symmetry.space_group_name_H-M   'P 1'
#
loop_
_entity.id
_entity.type
_entity.pdbx_description
1 polymer ?
#
loop_
_entity_poly.entity_id
_entity_poly.type
_entity_poly.pdbx_seq_one_letter_code
_entity_poly.pdbx_strand_id
1 'polypeptide(L)'
;MSAVDLAEVHAQHFNLPPLRSPGARAAVPPTKEKLGEAGPHTEGQARVMHNAIRYLDDEMGGDEFPEDLENLRQPMAKALADYVPDTHIILNGQESDYGGVAGKDSIYGSGDKAHIAVGQGSLIRVMRGISDDAPSYSLLYESERAYAAGVLADAPDYEGNGIHGASSDWNHRSQQVGTAMGAINGIGADVYQDKEDDKVEWAEDTAEYSAIGANGLIGEIPVVSTAGGALIDSFKYDWTKDVVEAAEQQGKQDSSENYGRGMDGTTRLIDEWGEQRGIKGNGPFNEARDDAAAGYAIGRDAAGAHL
;
A
#
# COMPACT_ATOMS: atom_id res chain seq x y z
N MET A 1 21.85 34.65 11.52
CA MET A 1 22.32 33.30 11.14
C MET A 1 21.30 32.73 10.20
N SER A 2 21.71 32.47 8.96
CA SER A 2 20.84 32.05 7.85
C SER A 2 20.77 30.53 7.80
N ALA A 3 19.65 30.00 7.29
CA ALA A 3 19.29 28.58 7.19
C ALA A 3 20.20 27.73 6.27
N VAL A 4 21.41 28.20 5.96
CA VAL A 4 22.40 27.52 5.12
C VAL A 4 23.49 26.84 5.97
N ASP A 5 23.67 27.24 7.24
CA ASP A 5 24.76 26.73 8.10
C ASP A 5 24.45 25.45 8.91
N LEU A 6 23.24 24.90 8.81
CA LEU A 6 22.86 23.67 9.53
C LEU A 6 23.00 22.38 8.70
N ALA A 7 23.23 22.49 7.39
CA ALA A 7 23.40 21.34 6.51
C ALA A 7 24.87 20.85 6.42
N GLU A 8 25.85 21.63 6.88
CA GLU A 8 27.27 21.35 6.60
C GLU A 8 28.08 20.82 7.82
N VAL A 9 27.45 20.67 8.99
CA VAL A 9 28.16 20.21 10.22
C VAL A 9 27.90 18.73 10.55
N HIS A 10 27.03 18.03 9.82
CA HIS A 10 26.70 16.63 10.10
C HIS A 10 27.17 15.62 9.04
N ALA A 11 28.31 15.90 8.40
CA ALA A 11 28.91 15.03 7.38
C ALA A 11 30.33 14.52 7.73
N GLN A 12 30.71 14.41 9.01
CA GLN A 12 32.10 14.05 9.36
C GLN A 12 32.37 12.77 10.18
N HIS A 13 31.37 11.97 10.59
CA HIS A 13 31.70 10.70 11.27
C HIS A 13 30.75 9.54 10.92
N PHE A 14 30.72 9.10 9.66
CA PHE A 14 30.28 7.73 9.33
C PHE A 14 31.14 7.15 8.20
N ASN A 15 32.08 6.29 8.57
CA ASN A 15 32.90 5.51 7.65
C ASN A 15 32.12 4.25 7.25
N LEU A 16 31.20 4.38 6.30
CA LEU A 16 30.54 3.23 5.68
C LEU A 16 31.49 2.59 4.65
N PRO A 17 31.57 1.26 4.56
CA PRO A 17 32.34 0.60 3.50
C PRO A 17 31.75 0.93 2.12
N PRO A 18 32.56 0.99 1.06
CA PRO A 18 32.06 1.27 -0.29
C PRO A 18 31.20 0.10 -0.76
N LEU A 19 29.98 0.43 -1.21
CA LEU A 19 29.08 -0.48 -1.91
C LEU A 19 29.83 -1.15 -3.07
N ARG A 20 29.83 -2.48 -3.10
CA ARG A 20 30.32 -3.24 -4.25
C ARG A 20 29.43 -2.90 -5.45
N SER A 21 30.04 -2.47 -6.55
CA SER A 21 29.32 -2.27 -7.82
C SER A 21 28.68 -3.58 -8.28
N PRO A 22 27.35 -3.67 -8.41
CA PRO A 22 26.71 -4.79 -9.06
C PRO A 22 27.06 -4.79 -10.55
N GLY A 23 27.25 -5.98 -11.12
CA GLY A 23 27.47 -6.16 -12.55
C GLY A 23 26.34 -5.51 -13.35
N ALA A 24 26.72 -4.81 -14.41
CA ALA A 24 25.81 -4.05 -15.27
C ALA A 24 24.71 -4.92 -15.90
N ARG A 25 23.53 -4.93 -15.27
CA ARG A 25 22.27 -4.84 -16.01
C ARG A 25 21.80 -3.40 -15.87
N ALA A 26 21.61 -2.73 -17.00
CA ALA A 26 21.15 -1.35 -17.00
C ALA A 26 19.74 -1.33 -16.40
N ALA A 27 19.62 -0.86 -15.16
CA ALA A 27 18.35 -0.38 -14.63
C ALA A 27 17.85 0.69 -15.61
N VAL A 28 16.78 0.37 -16.35
CA VAL A 28 16.11 1.35 -17.19
C VAL A 28 15.50 2.36 -16.22
N PRO A 29 15.90 3.64 -16.26
CA PRO A 29 15.31 4.63 -15.37
C PRO A 29 13.80 4.68 -15.63
N PRO A 30 12.95 4.72 -14.59
CA PRO A 30 11.51 4.78 -14.77
C PRO A 30 11.19 5.98 -15.65
N THR A 31 10.52 5.73 -16.78
CA THR A 31 10.01 6.78 -17.65
C THR A 31 9.07 7.67 -16.83
N LYS A 32 9.37 8.96 -16.74
CA LYS A 32 8.59 9.99 -16.02
C LYS A 32 7.26 10.30 -16.72
N GLU A 33 6.48 9.27 -17.02
CA GLU A 33 5.13 9.42 -17.53
C GLU A 33 4.21 9.69 -16.33
N LYS A 34 3.56 10.85 -16.35
CA LYS A 34 2.68 11.30 -15.27
C LYS A 34 1.42 10.42 -15.28
N LEU A 35 1.11 9.79 -14.14
CA LEU A 35 -0.15 9.09 -13.96
C LEU A 35 -1.37 10.02 -14.12
N GLY A 36 -2.54 9.43 -14.39
CA GLY A 36 -3.80 10.16 -14.40
C GLY A 36 -4.13 10.73 -13.02
N GLU A 37 -5.12 11.61 -12.94
CA GLU A 37 -5.67 11.96 -11.64
C GLU A 37 -6.38 10.74 -11.05
N ALA A 38 -5.85 10.20 -9.95
CA ALA A 38 -6.55 9.20 -9.18
C ALA A 38 -7.87 9.82 -8.67
N GLY A 39 -8.97 9.11 -8.87
CA GLY A 39 -10.30 9.71 -8.78
C GLY A 39 -11.31 8.91 -9.58
N PRO A 40 -12.60 9.28 -9.52
CA PRO A 40 -13.62 8.48 -10.17
C PRO A 40 -13.40 8.45 -11.68
N HIS A 41 -13.46 7.24 -12.21
CA HIS A 41 -13.18 6.98 -13.61
C HIS A 41 -14.46 7.11 -14.43
N THR A 42 -14.32 7.37 -15.73
CA THR A 42 -15.47 7.26 -16.63
C THR A 42 -15.98 5.82 -16.63
N GLU A 43 -17.27 5.61 -16.92
CA GLU A 43 -17.80 4.24 -17.03
C GLU A 43 -17.04 3.36 -18.03
N GLY A 44 -16.53 3.95 -19.10
CA GLY A 44 -15.73 3.24 -20.10
C GLY A 44 -14.44 2.70 -19.49
N GLN A 45 -13.70 3.56 -18.78
CA GLN A 45 -12.47 3.18 -18.08
C GLN A 45 -12.74 2.13 -17.00
N ALA A 46 -13.74 2.38 -16.13
CA ALA A 46 -14.12 1.44 -15.08
C ALA A 46 -14.53 0.08 -15.66
N ARG A 47 -15.28 0.02 -16.76
CA ARG A 47 -15.65 -1.26 -17.41
C ARG A 47 -14.45 -1.97 -17.98
N VAL A 48 -13.52 -1.26 -18.61
CA VAL A 48 -12.28 -1.86 -19.13
C VAL A 48 -11.47 -2.45 -17.99
N MET A 49 -11.23 -1.69 -16.93
CA MET A 49 -10.43 -2.15 -15.79
C MET A 49 -11.11 -3.30 -15.03
N HIS A 50 -12.41 -3.21 -14.77
CA HIS A 50 -13.19 -4.28 -14.13
C HIS A 50 -13.09 -5.59 -14.91
N ASN A 51 -13.27 -5.55 -16.23
CA ASN A 51 -13.17 -6.75 -17.07
C ASN A 51 -11.73 -7.24 -17.21
N ALA A 52 -10.74 -6.33 -17.23
CA ALA A 52 -9.33 -6.70 -17.30
C ALA A 52 -8.92 -7.51 -16.05
N ILE A 53 -9.28 -7.06 -14.84
CA ILE A 53 -8.99 -7.80 -13.61
C ILE A 53 -9.66 -9.17 -13.64
N ARG A 54 -10.95 -9.25 -13.99
CA ARG A 54 -11.66 -10.53 -14.08
C ARG A 54 -11.05 -11.47 -15.10
N TYR A 55 -10.64 -10.96 -16.26
CA TYR A 55 -10.00 -11.76 -17.29
C TYR A 55 -8.62 -12.26 -16.84
N LEU A 56 -7.83 -11.42 -16.19
CA LEU A 56 -6.53 -11.80 -15.64
C LEU A 56 -6.67 -12.90 -14.59
N ASP A 57 -7.68 -12.80 -13.72
CA ASP A 57 -8.01 -13.79 -12.69
C ASP A 57 -8.55 -15.11 -13.27
N ASP A 58 -9.63 -15.04 -14.04
CA ASP A 58 -10.38 -16.22 -14.49
C ASP A 58 -9.66 -16.99 -15.60
N GLU A 59 -8.92 -16.30 -16.49
CA GLU A 59 -8.41 -16.88 -17.75
C GLU A 59 -6.88 -16.84 -17.88
N MET A 60 -6.17 -15.99 -17.13
CA MET A 60 -4.72 -15.76 -17.30
C MET A 60 -3.87 -16.10 -16.08
N GLY A 61 -4.37 -16.99 -15.21
CA GLY A 61 -3.58 -17.53 -14.10
C GLY A 61 -3.58 -16.67 -12.83
N GLY A 62 -4.23 -15.51 -12.81
CA GLY A 62 -4.51 -14.72 -11.61
C GLY A 62 -3.28 -14.35 -10.78
N ASP A 63 -2.94 -15.20 -9.81
CA ASP A 63 -1.81 -15.10 -8.90
C ASP A 63 -0.46 -15.46 -9.52
N GLU A 64 -0.44 -16.20 -10.64
CA GLU A 64 0.78 -16.49 -11.39
C GLU A 64 0.61 -16.11 -12.86
N PHE A 65 1.19 -14.98 -13.25
CA PHE A 65 1.15 -14.54 -14.65
C PHE A 65 2.08 -15.39 -15.52
N PRO A 66 1.59 -15.91 -16.65
CA PRO A 66 2.42 -16.57 -17.65
C PRO A 66 3.61 -15.69 -18.10
N GLU A 67 4.71 -16.33 -18.53
CA GLU A 67 5.94 -15.64 -18.97
C GLU A 67 5.69 -14.57 -20.05
N ASP A 68 4.71 -14.78 -20.94
CA ASP A 68 4.37 -13.82 -22.00
C ASP A 68 3.62 -12.58 -21.50
N LEU A 69 3.14 -12.60 -20.25
CA LEU A 69 2.44 -11.49 -19.59
C LEU A 69 3.29 -10.76 -18.55
N GLU A 70 4.56 -11.12 -18.32
CA GLU A 70 5.39 -10.44 -17.31
C GLU A 70 5.52 -8.93 -17.57
N ASN A 71 5.54 -8.54 -18.85
CA ASN A 71 5.59 -7.13 -19.26
C ASN A 71 4.30 -6.35 -18.94
N LEU A 72 3.21 -7.02 -18.53
CA LEU A 72 1.99 -6.39 -18.07
C LEU A 72 2.03 -6.00 -16.59
N ARG A 73 2.92 -6.59 -15.78
CA ARG A 73 2.93 -6.36 -14.32
C ARG A 73 3.03 -4.87 -14.00
N GLN A 74 4.05 -4.17 -14.50
CA GLN A 74 4.23 -2.74 -14.22
C GLN A 74 3.14 -1.82 -14.81
N PRO A 75 2.71 -1.97 -16.08
CA PRO A 75 1.56 -1.22 -16.60
C PRO A 75 0.29 -1.44 -15.78
N MET A 76 0.03 -2.66 -15.32
CA MET A 76 -1.13 -2.98 -14.50
C MET A 76 -1.00 -2.43 -13.08
N ALA A 77 0.19 -2.48 -12.46
CA ALA A 77 0.45 -1.85 -11.17
C ALA A 77 0.20 -0.33 -11.21
N LYS A 78 0.66 0.33 -12.28
CA LYS A 78 0.38 1.75 -12.54
C LYS A 78 -1.10 2.05 -12.70
N ALA A 79 -1.80 1.22 -13.47
CA ALA A 79 -3.24 1.36 -13.62
C ALA A 79 -3.97 1.14 -12.28
N LEU A 80 -3.60 0.13 -11.49
CA LEU A 80 -4.22 -0.11 -10.18
C LEU A 80 -3.92 1.00 -9.16
N ALA A 81 -2.75 1.63 -9.23
CA ALA A 81 -2.44 2.82 -8.43
C ALA A 81 -3.42 3.98 -8.73
N ASP A 82 -3.83 4.17 -9.98
CA ASP A 82 -4.87 5.15 -10.36
C ASP A 82 -6.27 4.77 -9.85
N TYR A 83 -6.49 3.49 -9.56
CA TYR A 83 -7.71 2.93 -8.98
C TYR A 83 -7.60 2.70 -7.47
N VAL A 84 -6.59 3.25 -6.78
CA VAL A 84 -6.38 3.01 -5.35
C VAL A 84 -7.62 3.27 -4.47
N PRO A 85 -8.49 4.27 -4.74
CA PRO A 85 -9.72 4.42 -3.95
C PRO A 85 -10.65 3.20 -4.04
N ASP A 86 -10.75 2.59 -5.22
CA ASP A 86 -11.60 1.42 -5.45
C ASP A 86 -10.93 0.17 -4.88
N THR A 87 -9.62 0.00 -5.07
CA THR A 87 -8.90 -1.17 -4.54
C THR A 87 -8.90 -1.19 -3.02
N HIS A 88 -8.73 -0.03 -2.37
CA HIS A 88 -8.84 0.10 -0.91
C HIS A 88 -10.19 -0.43 -0.39
N ILE A 89 -11.29 -0.03 -1.05
CA ILE A 89 -12.64 -0.46 -0.67
C ILE A 89 -12.86 -1.95 -0.95
N ILE A 90 -12.42 -2.44 -2.11
CA ILE A 90 -12.55 -3.86 -2.50
C ILE A 90 -11.73 -4.76 -1.56
N LEU A 91 -10.50 -4.36 -1.22
CA LEU A 91 -9.64 -5.10 -0.29
C LEU A 91 -10.24 -5.16 1.12
N ASN A 92 -11.06 -4.19 1.51
CA ASN A 92 -11.83 -4.28 2.76
C ASN A 92 -12.95 -5.34 2.70
N GLY A 93 -13.54 -5.58 1.52
CA GLY A 93 -14.51 -6.66 1.29
C GLY A 93 -15.89 -6.49 1.96
N GLN A 94 -16.13 -5.38 2.68
CA GLN A 94 -17.37 -5.17 3.43
C GLN A 94 -18.35 -4.19 2.77
N GLU A 95 -17.91 -3.43 1.75
CA GLU A 95 -18.75 -2.39 1.16
C GLU A 95 -19.79 -2.98 0.20
N SER A 96 -21.06 -2.85 0.57
CA SER A 96 -22.19 -3.42 -0.16
C SER A 96 -22.40 -2.79 -1.54
N ASP A 97 -22.03 -1.51 -1.69
CA ASP A 97 -22.07 -0.82 -2.98
C ASP A 97 -21.10 -1.43 -4.00
N TYR A 98 -20.03 -2.06 -3.54
CA TYR A 98 -19.08 -2.80 -4.36
C TYR A 98 -19.43 -4.30 -4.47
N GLY A 99 -20.48 -4.75 -3.79
CA GLY A 99 -20.90 -6.16 -3.75
C GLY A 99 -20.25 -6.99 -2.64
N GLY A 100 -19.54 -6.34 -1.70
CA GLY A 100 -18.79 -7.00 -0.64
C GLY A 100 -17.71 -7.94 -1.18
N VAL A 101 -17.41 -9.01 -0.45
CA VAL A 101 -16.36 -9.99 -0.79
C VAL A 101 -16.53 -10.58 -2.20
N ALA A 102 -17.77 -10.82 -2.63
CA ALA A 102 -18.06 -11.43 -3.93
C ALA A 102 -17.90 -10.45 -5.11
N GLY A 103 -17.93 -9.15 -4.85
CA GLY A 103 -17.98 -8.13 -5.89
C GLY A 103 -19.31 -8.11 -6.64
N LYS A 104 -19.29 -7.53 -7.84
CA LYS A 104 -20.41 -7.43 -8.78
C LYS A 104 -20.02 -8.00 -10.15
N ASP A 105 -21.04 -8.36 -10.92
CA ASP A 105 -20.87 -8.78 -12.33
C ASP A 105 -20.53 -7.59 -13.25
N SER A 106 -20.67 -6.36 -12.76
CA SER A 106 -20.41 -5.14 -13.53
C SER A 106 -19.92 -4.04 -12.59
N ILE A 107 -19.49 -2.92 -13.19
CA ILE A 107 -19.07 -1.72 -12.46
C ILE A 107 -20.15 -1.21 -11.48
N TYR A 108 -19.70 -0.50 -10.45
CA TYR A 108 -20.58 0.30 -9.59
C TYR A 108 -20.60 1.76 -10.05
N GLY A 109 -21.71 2.47 -9.85
CA GLY A 109 -21.83 3.87 -10.21
C GLY A 109 -22.07 4.13 -11.71
N SER A 110 -21.94 5.40 -12.13
CA SER A 110 -22.22 5.85 -13.50
C SER A 110 -21.54 7.18 -13.80
N GLY A 111 -21.45 7.54 -15.08
CA GLY A 111 -20.79 8.76 -15.55
C GLY A 111 -19.32 8.85 -15.10
N ASP A 112 -18.93 10.01 -14.58
CA ASP A 112 -17.60 10.28 -13.99
C ASP A 112 -17.56 9.91 -12.49
N LYS A 113 -18.38 8.95 -12.08
CA LYS A 113 -18.47 8.35 -10.73
C LYS A 113 -18.61 6.84 -10.84
N ALA A 114 -17.94 6.26 -11.83
CA ALA A 114 -17.92 4.83 -12.04
C ALA A 114 -16.71 4.21 -11.35
N HIS A 115 -16.93 3.04 -10.76
CA HIS A 115 -15.98 2.33 -9.92
C HIS A 115 -15.83 0.89 -10.41
N ILE A 116 -14.62 0.34 -10.31
CA ILE A 116 -14.46 -1.10 -10.38
C ILE A 116 -15.12 -1.73 -9.14
N ALA A 117 -15.83 -2.84 -9.34
CA ALA A 117 -16.48 -3.58 -8.26
C ALA A 117 -16.23 -5.08 -8.43
N VAL A 118 -14.96 -5.46 -8.59
CA VAL A 118 -14.55 -6.88 -8.68
C VAL A 118 -14.59 -7.54 -7.30
N GLY A 119 -14.58 -8.88 -7.25
CA GLY A 119 -14.52 -9.61 -5.98
C GLY A 119 -13.16 -9.44 -5.29
N GLN A 120 -13.16 -9.46 -3.96
CA GLN A 120 -11.96 -9.27 -3.14
C GLN A 120 -10.86 -10.28 -3.49
N GLY A 121 -11.21 -11.57 -3.57
CA GLY A 121 -10.25 -12.61 -3.93
C GLY A 121 -9.70 -12.48 -5.36
N SER A 122 -10.52 -11.97 -6.29
CA SER A 122 -10.09 -11.72 -7.67
C SER A 122 -9.04 -10.62 -7.74
N LEU A 123 -9.27 -9.53 -7.02
CA LEU A 123 -8.29 -8.46 -6.90
C LEU A 123 -7.01 -8.92 -6.20
N ILE A 124 -7.11 -9.70 -5.12
CA ILE A 124 -5.95 -10.20 -4.37
C ILE A 124 -5.05 -11.07 -5.25
N ARG A 125 -5.61 -12.05 -5.97
CA ARG A 125 -4.83 -12.91 -6.87
C ARG A 125 -4.15 -12.11 -7.97
N VAL A 126 -4.89 -11.24 -8.68
CA VAL A 126 -4.30 -10.39 -9.72
C VAL A 126 -3.21 -9.47 -9.17
N MET A 127 -3.41 -8.87 -8.00
CA MET A 127 -2.37 -8.07 -7.34
C MET A 127 -1.14 -8.91 -6.97
N ARG A 128 -1.31 -10.18 -6.55
CA ARG A 128 -0.20 -11.10 -6.34
C ARG A 128 0.55 -11.35 -7.66
N GLY A 129 -0.11 -11.74 -8.74
CA GLY A 129 0.56 -11.99 -10.03
C GLY A 129 1.32 -10.78 -10.58
N ILE A 130 0.80 -9.58 -10.31
CA ILE A 130 1.48 -8.31 -10.59
C ILE A 130 2.69 -8.09 -9.68
N SER A 131 2.59 -8.44 -8.40
CA SER A 131 3.60 -8.20 -7.36
C SER A 131 4.84 -9.10 -7.46
N ASP A 132 4.85 -10.06 -8.39
CA ASP A 132 6.01 -10.88 -8.68
C ASP A 132 7.26 -10.06 -9.05
N ASP A 133 7.11 -8.83 -9.56
CA ASP A 133 8.22 -7.89 -9.66
C ASP A 133 8.18 -6.86 -8.51
N ALA A 134 9.33 -6.68 -7.87
CA ALA A 134 9.52 -5.75 -6.75
C ALA A 134 9.10 -4.29 -7.04
N PRO A 135 9.36 -3.72 -8.24
CA PRO A 135 8.85 -2.38 -8.59
C PRO A 135 7.32 -2.29 -8.55
N SER A 136 6.61 -3.27 -9.11
CA SER A 136 5.15 -3.32 -9.11
C SER A 136 4.57 -3.45 -7.71
N TYR A 137 5.10 -4.36 -6.89
CA TYR A 137 4.67 -4.51 -5.50
C TYR A 137 4.88 -3.21 -4.70
N SER A 138 6.06 -2.62 -4.81
CA SER A 138 6.39 -1.34 -4.16
C SER A 138 5.40 -0.24 -4.55
N LEU A 139 5.05 -0.17 -5.83
CA LEU A 139 4.09 0.81 -6.32
C LEU A 139 2.68 0.61 -5.73
N LEU A 140 2.19 -0.63 -5.70
CA LEU A 140 0.88 -0.95 -5.12
C LEU A 140 0.84 -0.63 -3.62
N TYR A 141 1.87 -1.07 -2.88
CA TYR A 141 2.00 -0.83 -1.44
C TYR A 141 2.06 0.67 -1.11
N GLU A 142 2.91 1.42 -1.82
CA GLU A 142 3.08 2.85 -1.58
C GLU A 142 1.84 3.66 -1.96
N SER A 143 1.12 3.25 -3.01
CA SER A 143 -0.14 3.89 -3.41
C SER A 143 -1.21 3.70 -2.36
N GLU A 144 -1.38 2.46 -1.86
CA GLU A 144 -2.33 2.15 -0.78
C GLU A 144 -1.98 2.89 0.49
N ARG A 145 -0.71 2.86 0.91
CA ARG A 145 -0.25 3.59 2.10
C ARG A 145 -0.56 5.09 1.99
N ALA A 146 -0.32 5.66 0.81
CA ALA A 146 -0.55 7.06 0.57
C ALA A 146 -2.05 7.42 0.61
N TYR A 147 -2.88 6.56 0.02
CA TYR A 147 -4.33 6.68 0.08
C TYR A 147 -4.87 6.54 1.51
N ALA A 148 -4.41 5.53 2.25
CA ALA A 148 -4.74 5.29 3.65
C ALA A 148 -4.41 6.50 4.55
N ALA A 149 -3.26 7.13 4.35
CA ALA A 149 -2.91 8.36 5.04
C ALA A 149 -3.91 9.50 4.72
N GLY A 150 -4.35 9.62 3.46
CA GLY A 150 -5.42 10.54 3.05
C GLY A 150 -6.75 10.25 3.75
N VAL A 151 -7.18 8.98 3.81
CA VAL A 151 -8.43 8.55 4.47
C VAL A 151 -8.46 8.98 5.94
N LEU A 152 -7.33 8.86 6.65
CA LEU A 152 -7.18 9.28 8.05
C LEU A 152 -7.11 10.81 8.17
N ALA A 153 -6.34 11.47 7.31
CA ALA A 153 -6.21 12.92 7.30
C ALA A 153 -7.55 13.63 7.09
N ASP A 154 -8.44 13.04 6.28
CA ASP A 154 -9.77 13.55 5.96
C ASP A 154 -10.82 13.23 7.04
N ALA A 155 -10.47 12.50 8.11
CA ALA A 155 -11.40 12.23 9.20
C ALA A 155 -11.89 13.55 9.84
N PRO A 156 -13.18 13.73 10.14
CA PRO A 156 -13.65 14.88 10.91
C PRO A 156 -13.07 14.90 12.32
N ASP A 157 -13.03 16.08 12.93
CA ASP A 157 -12.70 16.20 14.35
C ASP A 157 -13.76 15.50 15.20
N TYR A 158 -13.33 14.93 16.32
CA TYR A 158 -14.25 14.29 17.25
C TYR A 158 -14.90 15.31 18.19
N GLU A 159 -16.22 15.46 18.08
CA GLU A 159 -17.00 16.41 18.88
C GLU A 159 -17.48 15.85 20.24
N GLY A 160 -17.12 14.60 20.57
CA GLY A 160 -17.58 13.91 21.78
C GLY A 160 -16.61 13.97 22.97
N ASN A 161 -16.84 13.10 23.96
CA ASN A 161 -15.98 13.00 25.14
C ASN A 161 -14.67 12.28 24.79
N GLY A 162 -13.54 12.99 24.77
CA GLY A 162 -12.25 12.39 24.43
C GLY A 162 -11.71 11.32 25.38
N ILE A 163 -12.30 11.10 26.56
CA ILE A 163 -11.83 10.10 27.54
C ILE A 163 -12.64 8.80 27.45
N HIS A 164 -13.96 8.89 27.27
CA HIS A 164 -14.88 7.74 27.32
C HIS A 164 -15.78 7.61 26.08
N GLY A 165 -15.56 8.45 25.08
CA GLY A 165 -16.30 8.41 23.83
C GLY A 165 -15.75 7.36 22.88
N ALA A 166 -16.57 7.02 21.89
CA ALA A 166 -16.19 6.25 20.71
C ALA A 166 -16.52 7.07 19.47
N SER A 167 -15.72 6.95 18.42
CA SER A 167 -15.94 7.60 17.13
C SER A 167 -16.14 6.52 16.07
N SER A 168 -17.40 6.24 15.69
CA SER A 168 -17.68 5.21 14.68
C SER A 168 -17.02 5.50 13.33
N ASP A 169 -16.84 6.77 12.99
CA ASP A 169 -16.16 7.17 11.74
C ASP A 169 -14.66 6.87 11.83
N TRP A 170 -14.00 7.21 12.94
CA TRP A 170 -12.57 6.91 13.13
C TRP A 170 -12.34 5.41 13.13
N ASN A 171 -13.13 4.67 13.89
CA ASN A 171 -13.08 3.21 13.97
C ASN A 171 -13.23 2.58 12.58
N HIS A 172 -14.24 3.01 11.81
CA HIS A 172 -14.47 2.49 10.46
C HIS A 172 -13.31 2.77 9.51
N ARG A 173 -12.81 4.01 9.47
CA ARG A 173 -11.66 4.40 8.62
C ARG A 173 -10.41 3.64 9.00
N SER A 174 -10.10 3.56 10.29
CA SER A 174 -8.93 2.88 10.79
C SER A 174 -9.00 1.37 10.53
N GLN A 175 -10.17 0.75 10.68
CA GLN A 175 -10.39 -0.63 10.26
C GLN A 175 -10.15 -0.83 8.76
N GLN A 176 -10.70 0.03 7.89
CA GLN A 176 -10.50 -0.05 6.45
C GLN A 176 -9.02 0.05 6.06
N VAL A 177 -8.31 1.03 6.63
CA VAL A 177 -6.85 1.18 6.48
C VAL A 177 -6.12 -0.08 6.94
N GLY A 178 -6.49 -0.61 8.10
CA GLY A 178 -5.96 -1.86 8.61
C GLY A 178 -6.12 -2.99 7.60
N THR A 179 -7.35 -3.25 7.17
CA THR A 179 -7.69 -4.36 6.26
C THR A 179 -6.96 -4.26 4.93
N ALA A 180 -6.94 -3.09 4.29
CA ALA A 180 -6.25 -2.93 3.01
C ALA A 180 -4.74 -3.12 3.15
N MET A 181 -4.10 -2.52 4.16
CA MET A 181 -2.67 -2.69 4.43
C MET A 181 -2.30 -4.14 4.78
N GLY A 182 -3.15 -4.82 5.54
CA GLY A 182 -2.99 -6.24 5.88
C GLY A 182 -3.06 -7.14 4.65
N ALA A 183 -4.00 -6.88 3.73
CA ALA A 183 -4.14 -7.65 2.50
C ALA A 183 -2.93 -7.49 1.57
N ILE A 184 -2.46 -6.26 1.34
CA ILE A 184 -1.26 -6.02 0.51
C ILE A 184 -0.01 -6.63 1.17
N ASN A 185 0.13 -6.50 2.49
CA ASN A 185 1.24 -7.14 3.19
C ASN A 185 1.18 -8.68 3.08
N GLY A 186 -0.01 -9.28 3.14
CA GLY A 186 -0.23 -10.70 2.87
C GLY A 186 0.23 -11.12 1.47
N ILE A 187 -0.13 -10.33 0.45
CA ILE A 187 0.35 -10.53 -0.93
C ILE A 187 1.88 -10.50 -1.01
N GLY A 188 2.52 -9.50 -0.39
CA GLY A 188 3.98 -9.42 -0.38
C GLY A 188 4.65 -10.59 0.37
N ALA A 189 4.01 -11.08 1.43
CA ALA A 189 4.50 -12.24 2.18
C ALA A 189 4.42 -13.55 1.38
N ASP A 190 3.39 -13.67 0.53
CA ASP A 190 3.22 -14.79 -0.40
C ASP A 190 4.27 -14.75 -1.51
N VAL A 191 4.39 -13.62 -2.22
CA VAL A 191 5.43 -13.43 -3.25
C VAL A 191 6.83 -13.71 -2.69
N TYR A 192 7.15 -13.18 -1.50
CA TYR A 192 8.43 -13.42 -0.84
C TYR A 192 8.65 -14.90 -0.53
N GLN A 193 7.61 -15.66 -0.20
CA GLN A 193 7.74 -17.10 0.02
C GLN A 193 8.08 -17.85 -1.27
N ASP A 194 7.52 -17.41 -2.40
CA ASP A 194 7.68 -18.03 -3.72
C ASP A 194 9.00 -17.70 -4.42
N LYS A 195 9.72 -16.65 -4.02
CA LYS A 195 11.01 -16.30 -4.65
C LYS A 195 12.16 -17.27 -4.41
N GLU A 196 11.98 -18.37 -3.67
CA GLU A 196 13.01 -19.39 -3.39
C GLU A 196 14.42 -18.82 -3.09
N ASP A 197 15.33 -18.82 -4.08
CA ASP A 197 16.72 -18.31 -3.99
C ASP A 197 16.84 -16.79 -4.19
N ASP A 198 15.85 -16.16 -4.83
CA ASP A 198 15.83 -14.72 -5.18
C ASP A 198 15.15 -13.85 -4.11
N LYS A 199 14.86 -14.42 -2.92
CA LYS A 199 14.17 -13.72 -1.81
C LYS A 199 14.87 -12.46 -1.34
N VAL A 200 16.20 -12.51 -1.22
CA VAL A 200 17.00 -11.35 -0.80
C VAL A 200 16.90 -10.25 -1.86
N GLU A 201 17.10 -10.61 -3.13
CA GLU A 201 17.09 -9.65 -4.25
C GLU A 201 15.73 -8.97 -4.37
N TRP A 202 14.63 -9.73 -4.32
CA TRP A 202 13.29 -9.14 -4.36
C TRP A 202 13.02 -8.20 -3.17
N ALA A 203 13.51 -8.54 -1.97
CA ALA A 203 13.36 -7.70 -0.79
C ALA A 203 14.21 -6.42 -0.86
N GLU A 204 15.46 -6.53 -1.32
CA GLU A 204 16.37 -5.39 -1.54
C GLU A 204 15.82 -4.43 -2.60
N ASP A 205 15.38 -4.97 -3.76
CA ASP A 205 14.75 -4.19 -4.83
C ASP A 205 13.47 -3.51 -4.33
N THR A 206 12.63 -4.24 -3.60
CA THR A 206 11.40 -3.68 -3.01
C THR A 206 11.75 -2.50 -2.10
N ALA A 207 12.76 -2.65 -1.25
CA ALA A 207 13.23 -1.59 -0.37
C ALA A 207 13.76 -0.38 -1.15
N GLU A 208 14.51 -0.61 -2.24
CA GLU A 208 15.05 0.45 -3.10
C GLU A 208 13.94 1.26 -3.77
N TYR A 209 12.98 0.60 -4.43
CA TYR A 209 11.85 1.27 -5.08
C TYR A 209 10.95 1.98 -4.07
N SER A 210 10.77 1.38 -2.90
CA SER A 210 10.07 1.95 -1.77
C SER A 210 10.74 3.21 -1.19
N ALA A 211 12.07 3.26 -1.16
CA ALA A 211 12.83 4.42 -0.71
C ALA A 211 12.65 5.63 -1.65
N ILE A 212 12.60 5.36 -2.96
CA ILE A 212 12.26 6.35 -3.99
C ILE A 212 10.83 6.88 -3.75
N GLY A 213 9.95 6.02 -3.20
CA GLY A 213 8.57 6.32 -2.81
C GLY A 213 7.67 6.55 -4.01
N ALA A 214 6.35 6.52 -3.80
CA ALA A 214 5.38 6.70 -4.88
C ALA A 214 5.69 7.90 -5.81
N ASN A 215 5.98 9.07 -5.24
CA ASN A 215 6.29 10.28 -6.01
C ASN A 215 7.52 10.14 -6.94
N GLY A 216 8.48 9.29 -6.58
CA GLY A 216 9.64 9.00 -7.43
C GLY A 216 9.42 7.86 -8.44
N LEU A 217 8.44 6.99 -8.21
CA LEU A 217 8.06 5.90 -9.12
C LEU A 217 7.11 6.35 -10.23
N ILE A 218 6.20 7.27 -9.91
CA ILE A 218 5.04 7.59 -10.76
C ILE A 218 4.67 9.09 -10.84
N GLY A 219 5.37 9.97 -10.12
CA GLY A 219 4.98 11.38 -9.95
C GLY A 219 3.98 11.59 -8.81
N GLU A 220 3.56 12.84 -8.58
CA GLU A 220 2.61 13.19 -7.50
C GLU A 220 1.35 12.32 -7.57
N ILE A 221 1.03 11.56 -6.50
CA ILE A 221 -0.27 10.89 -6.34
C ILE A 221 -1.33 11.98 -6.07
N PRO A 222 -2.29 12.24 -6.98
CA PRO A 222 -3.17 13.40 -6.87
C PRO A 222 -4.21 13.32 -5.73
N VAL A 223 -4.44 12.13 -5.18
CA VAL A 223 -5.44 11.88 -4.11
C VAL A 223 -4.91 12.21 -2.72
N VAL A 224 -3.59 12.33 -2.56
CA VAL A 224 -3.01 12.66 -1.26
C VAL A 224 -3.19 14.16 -1.02
N SER A 225 -4.16 14.52 -0.19
CA SER A 225 -4.31 15.90 0.29
C SER A 225 -3.01 16.35 0.97
N THR A 226 -2.76 17.67 1.08
CA THR A 226 -1.55 18.20 1.74
C THR A 226 -1.36 17.62 3.16
N ALA A 227 -2.46 17.33 3.86
CA ALA A 227 -2.44 16.70 5.18
C ALA A 227 -2.01 15.22 5.11
N GLY A 228 -2.50 14.44 4.14
CA GLY A 228 -2.03 13.08 3.90
C GLY A 228 -0.54 13.04 3.52
N GLY A 229 -0.08 14.01 2.74
CA GLY A 229 1.33 14.11 2.33
C GLY A 229 2.25 14.37 3.52
N ALA A 230 1.85 15.27 4.42
CA ALA A 230 2.56 15.53 5.67
C ALA A 230 2.56 14.32 6.62
N LEU A 231 1.50 13.51 6.61
CA LEU A 231 1.44 12.27 7.36
C LEU A 231 2.42 11.23 6.83
N ILE A 232 2.53 11.05 5.51
CA ILE A 232 3.51 10.12 4.91
C ILE A 232 4.95 10.59 5.15
N ASP A 233 5.20 11.89 4.95
CA ASP A 233 6.54 12.46 5.10
C ASP A 233 7.09 12.33 6.53
N SER A 234 6.23 12.27 7.57
CA SER A 234 6.68 12.18 8.96
C SER A 234 7.33 10.84 9.32
N PHE A 235 6.99 9.74 8.62
CA PHE A 235 7.50 8.39 8.96
C PHE A 235 8.18 7.65 7.79
N LYS A 236 8.26 8.23 6.59
CA LYS A 236 8.86 7.61 5.38
C LYS A 236 10.28 7.06 5.64
N TYR A 237 11.11 7.80 6.37
CA TYR A 237 12.52 7.44 6.61
C TYR A 237 12.72 6.22 7.50
N ASP A 238 11.78 5.93 8.40
CA ASP A 238 11.94 4.84 9.36
C ASP A 238 11.41 3.52 8.79
N TRP A 239 10.38 3.56 7.95
CA TRP A 239 9.89 2.37 7.26
C TRP A 239 10.89 1.83 6.22
N THR A 240 11.56 2.71 5.44
CA THR A 240 12.62 2.26 4.52
C THR A 240 13.75 1.53 5.26
N LYS A 241 14.13 2.00 6.46
CA LYS A 241 15.12 1.29 7.29
C LYS A 241 14.57 -0.05 7.78
N ASP A 242 13.33 -0.08 8.26
CA ASP A 242 12.70 -1.31 8.77
C ASP A 242 12.59 -2.42 7.69
N VAL A 243 12.39 -2.05 6.42
CA VAL A 243 12.36 -2.98 5.27
C VAL A 243 13.78 -3.44 4.89
N VAL A 244 14.76 -2.53 4.80
CA VAL A 244 16.16 -2.88 4.50
C VAL A 244 16.74 -3.79 5.59
N GLU A 245 16.52 -3.46 6.87
CA GLU A 245 16.98 -4.27 8.00
C GLU A 245 16.27 -5.64 8.07
N ALA A 246 15.08 -5.79 7.48
CA ALA A 246 14.40 -7.08 7.35
C ALA A 246 15.07 -7.97 6.29
N ALA A 247 15.44 -7.38 5.14
CA ALA A 247 16.12 -8.10 4.06
C ALA A 247 17.49 -8.64 4.51
N GLU A 248 18.20 -7.90 5.36
CA GLU A 248 19.54 -8.28 5.87
C GLU A 248 19.54 -9.39 6.94
N GLN A 249 18.41 -9.67 7.63
CA GLN A 249 18.37 -10.55 8.82
C GLN A 249 18.01 -12.03 8.57
N GLN A 250 18.09 -12.54 7.34
CA GLN A 250 17.53 -13.86 6.98
C GLN A 250 17.91 -15.08 7.85
N GLY A 251 16.87 -15.77 8.35
CA GLY A 251 16.92 -17.16 8.81
C GLY A 251 15.69 -17.63 9.63
N LYS A 252 14.73 -18.31 8.97
CA LYS A 252 13.69 -19.23 9.53
C LYS A 252 12.58 -18.64 10.42
N GLN A 253 12.41 -17.32 10.53
CA GLN A 253 11.33 -16.67 11.30
C GLN A 253 10.37 -15.84 10.42
N ASP A 254 10.25 -16.21 9.15
CA ASP A 254 9.98 -15.26 8.07
C ASP A 254 8.52 -14.74 7.98
N SER A 255 7.52 -15.52 8.40
CA SER A 255 6.11 -15.07 8.33
C SER A 255 5.66 -14.25 9.54
N SER A 256 6.10 -14.61 10.75
CA SER A 256 5.75 -13.90 11.99
C SER A 256 6.43 -12.54 12.09
N GLU A 257 7.68 -12.44 11.62
CA GLU A 257 8.39 -11.16 11.56
C GLU A 257 7.77 -10.22 10.51
N ASN A 258 7.44 -10.73 9.32
CA ASN A 258 6.74 -9.96 8.29
C ASN A 258 5.37 -9.45 8.78
N TYR A 259 4.59 -10.31 9.44
CA TYR A 259 3.34 -9.93 10.09
C TYR A 259 3.55 -8.81 11.12
N GLY A 260 4.48 -9.01 12.05
CA GLY A 260 4.76 -8.05 13.12
C GLY A 260 5.17 -6.69 12.56
N ARG A 261 6.09 -6.65 11.61
CA ARG A 261 6.57 -5.38 11.01
C ARG A 261 5.49 -4.65 10.22
N GLY A 262 4.68 -5.37 9.43
CA GLY A 262 3.60 -4.72 8.68
C GLY A 262 2.47 -4.21 9.60
N MET A 263 2.19 -4.93 10.70
CA MET A 263 1.28 -4.48 11.76
C MET A 263 1.84 -3.23 12.46
N ASP A 264 3.12 -3.25 12.83
CA ASP A 264 3.80 -2.11 13.45
C ASP A 264 3.81 -0.90 12.52
N GLY A 265 4.04 -1.09 11.22
CA GLY A 265 3.95 -0.01 10.23
C GLY A 265 2.54 0.59 10.13
N THR A 266 1.51 -0.27 10.12
CA THR A 266 0.10 0.17 10.06
C THR A 266 -0.30 0.91 11.33
N THR A 267 0.03 0.38 12.50
CA THR A 267 -0.26 1.04 13.79
C THR A 267 0.53 2.34 13.95
N ARG A 268 1.76 2.41 13.42
CA ARG A 268 2.56 3.65 13.37
C ARG A 268 1.90 4.73 12.52
N LEU A 269 1.32 4.39 11.36
CA LEU A 269 0.54 5.34 10.55
C LEU A 269 -0.63 5.93 11.37
N ILE A 270 -1.34 5.10 12.14
CA ILE A 270 -2.40 5.57 13.04
C ILE A 270 -1.83 6.43 14.17
N ASP A 271 -0.72 6.02 14.79
CA ASP A 271 -0.06 6.75 15.87
C ASP A 271 0.41 8.15 15.45
N GLU A 272 0.95 8.28 14.23
CA GLU A 272 1.34 9.56 13.63
C GLU A 272 0.11 10.44 13.34
N TRP A 273 -0.97 9.87 12.81
CA TRP A 273 -2.23 10.59 12.63
C TRP A 273 -2.76 11.14 13.97
N GLY A 274 -2.70 10.33 15.02
CA GLY A 274 -3.09 10.72 16.36
C GLY A 274 -2.20 11.80 16.97
N GLU A 275 -0.90 11.75 16.69
CA GLU A 275 0.09 12.73 17.14
C GLU A 275 -0.11 14.09 16.46
N GLN A 276 -0.25 14.11 15.13
CA GLN A 276 -0.48 15.35 14.37
C GLN A 276 -1.76 16.08 14.77
N ARG A 277 -2.78 15.33 15.18
CA ARG A 277 -4.06 15.88 15.65
C ARG A 277 -4.09 16.17 17.15
N GLY A 278 -3.06 15.80 17.91
CA GLY A 278 -3.04 15.96 19.37
C GLY A 278 -4.12 15.13 20.08
N ILE A 279 -4.53 14.01 19.49
CA ILE A 279 -5.58 13.11 19.98
C ILE A 279 -5.00 11.81 20.58
N LYS A 280 -3.68 11.64 20.52
CA LYS A 280 -2.98 10.46 21.07
C LYS A 280 -3.32 10.24 22.55
N GLY A 281 -3.67 9.01 22.88
CA GLY A 281 -4.04 8.59 24.24
C GLY A 281 -5.48 8.92 24.63
N ASN A 282 -6.29 9.52 23.74
CA ASN A 282 -7.72 9.69 23.95
C ASN A 282 -8.45 8.35 23.68
N GLY A 283 -9.63 8.15 24.29
CA GLY A 283 -10.40 6.90 24.19
C GLY A 283 -10.76 6.52 22.74
N PRO A 284 -11.42 7.41 21.97
CA PRO A 284 -11.77 7.14 20.58
C PRO A 284 -10.57 6.80 19.69
N PHE A 285 -9.41 7.44 19.91
CA PHE A 285 -8.18 7.18 19.18
C PHE A 285 -7.63 5.78 19.50
N ASN A 286 -7.63 5.38 20.78
CA ASN A 286 -7.17 4.06 21.17
C ASN A 286 -8.06 2.96 20.57
N GLU A 287 -9.38 3.16 20.54
CA GLU A 287 -10.31 2.23 19.86
C GLU A 287 -10.04 2.17 18.37
N ALA A 288 -9.87 3.32 17.70
CA ALA A 288 -9.54 3.36 16.27
C ALA A 288 -8.21 2.65 15.96
N ARG A 289 -7.19 2.80 16.82
CA ARG A 289 -5.91 2.08 16.71
C ARG A 289 -6.08 0.57 16.87
N ASP A 290 -6.89 0.12 17.84
CA ASP A 290 -7.19 -1.29 18.03
C ASP A 290 -7.97 -1.86 16.83
N ASP A 291 -8.91 -1.08 16.28
CA ASP A 291 -9.68 -1.45 15.08
C ASP A 291 -8.80 -1.53 13.82
N ALA A 292 -7.78 -0.67 13.67
CA ALA A 292 -6.77 -0.82 12.62
C ALA A 292 -5.97 -2.11 12.77
N ALA A 293 -5.55 -2.46 13.99
CA ALA A 293 -4.83 -3.70 14.23
C ALA A 293 -5.69 -4.94 13.95
N ALA A 294 -6.97 -4.90 14.35
CA ALA A 294 -7.92 -5.97 14.02
C ALA A 294 -8.18 -6.06 12.51
N GLY A 295 -8.36 -4.92 11.84
CA GLY A 295 -8.49 -4.83 10.39
C GLY A 295 -7.30 -5.44 9.66
N TYR A 296 -6.08 -5.12 10.09
CA TYR A 296 -4.86 -5.68 9.50
C TYR A 296 -4.82 -7.21 9.55
N ALA A 297 -5.19 -7.82 10.68
CA ALA A 297 -5.30 -9.27 10.77
C ALA A 297 -6.35 -9.82 9.78
N ILE A 298 -7.52 -9.20 9.70
CA ILE A 298 -8.59 -9.60 8.76
C ILE A 298 -8.10 -9.53 7.30
N GLY A 299 -7.43 -8.45 6.94
CA GLY A 299 -6.90 -8.26 5.58
C GLY A 299 -5.88 -9.31 5.21
N ARG A 300 -4.95 -9.62 6.12
CA ARG A 300 -3.94 -10.65 5.89
C ARG A 300 -4.56 -12.04 5.81
N ASP A 301 -5.53 -12.34 6.66
CA ASP A 301 -6.27 -13.61 6.60
C ASP A 301 -7.04 -13.74 5.28
N ALA A 302 -7.60 -12.64 4.75
CA ALA A 302 -8.23 -12.63 3.45
C ALA A 302 -7.24 -12.92 2.31
N ALA A 303 -6.03 -12.35 2.37
CA ALA A 303 -4.97 -12.68 1.42
C ALA A 303 -4.60 -14.17 1.47
N GLY A 304 -4.32 -14.71 2.66
CA GLY A 304 -3.99 -16.12 2.83
C GLY A 304 -5.14 -17.10 2.58
N ALA A 305 -6.39 -16.63 2.46
CA ALA A 305 -7.53 -17.46 2.05
C ALA A 305 -7.68 -17.53 0.52
N HIS A 306 -6.98 -16.69 -0.22
CA HIS A 306 -7.12 -16.53 -1.68
C HIS A 306 -5.84 -16.83 -2.47
N LEU A 307 -4.71 -16.96 -1.78
CA LEU A 307 -3.38 -17.38 -2.26
C LEU A 307 -3.05 -18.72 -1.59
#